data_AF-A0A227J4M2-F1
#
_entry.id   AF-A0A227J4M2-F1
#
_cell.length_a   1.000
_cell.length_b   1.000
_cell.length_c   1.000
_cell.angle_alpha   90.00
_cell.angle_beta   90.00
_cell.angle_gamma   90.00
#
_symmetry.space_group_name_H-M   'P 1'
#
loop_
_entity.id
_entity.type
_entity.pdbx_description
1 polymer ?
#
loop_
_entity_poly.entity_id
_entity_poly.type
_entity_poly.pdbx_seq_one_letter_code
_entity_poly.pdbx_strand_id
1 'polypeptide(L)' 'MTEHENTNEVPLSIEAGTLLKNKRESLGMTQKQVADRLRLRVSVIEDIENNRFESLQVAT' A
#
# COMPACT_ATOMS: atom_id res chain seq x y z
N MET A 1 22.53 24.64 -17.73
CA MET A 1 21.12 24.39 -17.41
C MET A 1 21.03 22.90 -17.21
N THR A 2 20.71 22.44 -16.00
CA THR A 2 20.78 21.02 -15.65
C THR A 2 19.78 20.25 -16.50
N GLU A 3 20.32 19.33 -17.29
CA GLU A 3 19.59 18.34 -18.07
C GLU A 3 18.99 17.35 -17.07
N HIS A 4 17.68 17.45 -16.83
CA HIS A 4 16.96 16.42 -16.09
C HIS A 4 16.65 15.30 -17.07
N GLU A 5 17.59 14.36 -17.15
CA GLU A 5 17.45 13.05 -17.76
C GLU A 5 16.11 12.44 -17.33
N ASN A 6 15.23 12.24 -18.32
CA ASN A 6 13.98 11.52 -18.15
C ASN A 6 14.32 10.02 -18.07
N THR A 7 14.85 9.61 -16.93
CA THR A 7 15.08 8.20 -16.64
C THR A 7 13.70 7.56 -16.52
N ASN A 8 13.30 6.86 -17.57
CA ASN A 8 12.22 5.86 -17.58
C ASN A 8 12.62 4.69 -16.67
N GLU A 9 12.87 4.96 -15.39
CA GLU A 9 12.92 3.93 -14.37
C GLU A 9 11.47 3.52 -14.15
N VAL A 10 11.07 2.42 -14.80
CA VAL A 10 9.91 1.63 -14.39
C VAL A 10 10.07 1.48 -12.88
N PRO A 11 9.22 2.12 -12.04
CA PRO A 11 9.45 2.04 -10.61
C PRO A 11 9.34 0.56 -10.28
N LEU A 12 10.47 -0.01 -9.84
CA LEU A 12 10.60 -1.36 -9.28
C LEU A 12 9.27 -1.70 -8.64
N SER A 13 8.46 -2.55 -9.29
CA SER A 13 7.00 -2.62 -9.07
C SER A 13 6.69 -2.59 -7.57
N ILE A 14 6.37 -1.40 -7.04
CA ILE A 14 6.27 -1.23 -5.59
C ILE A 14 5.01 -1.98 -5.23
N GLU A 15 5.17 -3.04 -4.44
CA GLU A 15 4.04 -3.84 -4.01
C GLU A 15 3.00 -2.93 -3.33
N ALA A 16 1.71 -3.19 -3.59
CA ALA A 16 0.63 -2.31 -3.17
C ALA A 16 0.63 -2.07 -1.64
N GLY A 17 1.02 -3.08 -0.87
CA GLY A 17 1.22 -2.99 0.58
C GLY A 17 2.34 -2.05 0.99
N THR A 18 3.48 -2.15 0.31
CA THR A 18 4.63 -1.26 0.54
C THR A 18 4.25 0.18 0.23
N LEU A 19 3.50 0.42 -0.84
CA LEU A 19 2.99 1.75 -1.17
C LEU A 19 2.03 2.29 -0.09
N LEU A 20 1.07 1.47 0.35
CA LEU A 20 0.11 1.88 1.38
C LEU A 20 0.80 2.22 2.70
N LYS A 21 1.75 1.37 3.12
CA LYS A 21 2.53 1.55 4.35
C LYS A 21 3.32 2.86 4.31
N ASN A 22 4.08 3.09 3.24
CA ASN A 22 4.88 4.31 3.08
C ASN A 22 4.01 5.57 3.12
N LYS A 23 2.85 5.53 2.45
CA LYS A 23 1.93 6.66 2.43
C LYS A 23 1.31 6.92 3.80
N ARG A 24 0.90 5.86 4.51
CA ARG A 24 0.37 5.95 5.87
C ARG A 24 1.38 6.59 6.82
N GLU A 25 2.63 6.13 6.79
CA GLU A 25 3.71 6.63 7.64
C GLU A 25 4.08 8.08 7.30
N SER A 26 4.15 8.43 6.01
CA SER A 26 4.36 9.81 5.56
C SER A 26 3.28 10.79 6.04
N LEU A 27 2.06 10.30 6.25
CA LEU A 27 0.94 11.11 6.75
C LEU A 27 0.82 11.07 8.29
N GLY A 28 1.70 10.35 8.99
CA GLY A 28 1.60 10.17 10.45
C GLY A 28 0.33 9.43 10.89
N MET A 29 -0.24 8.60 10.01
CA MET A 29 -1.49 7.88 10.28
C MET A 29 -1.23 6.49 10.88
N THR A 30 -2.14 6.05 11.74
CA THR A 30 -2.19 4.67 12.23
C THR A 30 -2.97 3.77 11.26
N GLN A 31 -2.71 2.46 11.29
CA GLN A 31 -3.46 1.50 10.48
C GLN A 31 -4.97 1.55 10.75
N LYS A 32 -5.37 1.79 12.00
CA LYS A 32 -6.78 1.99 12.38
C LYS A 32 -7.41 3.18 11.66
N GLN A 33 -6.72 4.32 11.59
CA GLN A 33 -7.25 5.50 10.90
C GLN A 33 -7.38 5.27 9.38
N VAL A 34 -6.44 4.53 8.78
CA VAL A 34 -6.54 4.12 7.37
C VAL A 34 -7.72 3.17 7.17
N ALA A 35 -7.88 2.18 8.04
CA ALA A 35 -8.98 1.23 8.02
C ALA A 35 -10.35 1.93 8.13
N ASP A 36 -10.49 2.84 9.10
CA ASP A 36 -11.70 3.63 9.33
C ASP A 36 -12.06 4.48 8.08
N ARG A 37 -11.06 5.06 7.42
CA ARG A 37 -11.25 5.90 6.21
C ARG A 37 -11.62 5.09 4.97
N LEU A 38 -11.07 3.89 4.83
CA LEU A 38 -11.37 2.97 3.74
C LEU A 38 -12.58 2.07 4.02
N ARG A 39 -13.18 2.16 5.22
CA ARG A 39 -14.25 1.28 5.71
C ARG A 39 -13.86 -0.21 5.67
N LEU A 40 -12.60 -0.49 5.96
CA LEU A 40 -12.03 -1.83 6.04
C LEU A 40 -11.76 -2.21 7.49
N ARG A 41 -11.56 -3.50 7.75
CA ARG A 41 -11.04 -3.95 9.06
C ARG A 41 -9.55 -3.63 9.14
N VAL A 42 -9.05 -3.37 10.35
CA VAL A 42 -7.62 -3.13 10.59
C VAL A 42 -6.77 -4.31 10.12
N SER A 43 -7.25 -5.55 10.32
CA SER A 43 -6.60 -6.76 9.81
C SER A 43 -6.43 -6.76 8.29
N VAL A 44 -7.40 -6.21 7.55
CA VAL A 44 -7.30 -6.10 6.08
C VAL A 44 -6.23 -5.09 5.69
N ILE A 45 -6.09 -3.98 6.41
CA ILE A 45 -5.00 -3.02 6.18
C ILE A 45 -3.65 -3.65 6.48
N GLU A 46 -3.54 -4.41 7.58
CA GLU A 46 -2.34 -5.16 7.92
C GLU A 46 -1.98 -6.18 6.83
N ASP A 47 -2.96 -6.96 6.35
CA ASP A 47 -2.76 -7.94 5.28
C ASP A 47 -2.32 -7.27 3.97
N ILE A 48 -2.95 -6.14 3.59
CA ILE A 48 -2.52 -5.33 2.45
C ILE A 48 -1.07 -4.87 2.66
N GLU A 49 -0.72 -4.27 3.81
CA GLU A 49 0.63 -3.78 4.11
C GLU A 49 1.70 -4.89 4.13
N ASN A 50 1.31 -6.13 4.43
CA ASN A 50 2.17 -7.31 4.36
C ASN A 50 2.14 -8.01 3.00
N ASN A 51 1.45 -7.44 2.00
CA ASN A 51 1.22 -8.02 0.68
C ASN A 51 0.59 -9.43 0.71
N ARG A 52 -0.17 -9.71 1.77
CA ARG A 52 -0.96 -10.94 1.94
C ARG A 52 -2.36 -10.72 1.40
N PHE A 53 -2.54 -10.98 0.12
CA PHE A 53 -3.85 -10.93 -0.53
C PHE A 53 -4.52 -12.30 -0.64
N GLU A 54 -4.06 -13.28 0.15
CA GLU A 54 -4.47 -14.67 0.03
C GLU A 54 -6.00 -14.75 -0.04
N SER A 55 -6.40 -15.27 -1.18
CA SER A 55 -7.75 -15.28 -1.71
C SER A 55 -8.73 -15.65 -0.62
N LEU A 56 -9.73 -14.77 -0.42
CA LEU A 56 -11.05 -15.22 0.00
C LEU A 56 -11.51 -16.23 -1.06
N GLN A 57 -11.02 -17.46 -0.96
CA GLN A 57 -11.50 -18.60 -1.70
C GLN A 57 -12.89 -18.82 -1.11
N VAL A 58 -13.87 -18.15 -1.72
CA VAL A 58 -15.27 -18.46 -1.50
C VAL A 58 -15.39 -19.91 -1.96
N ALA A 59 -15.36 -20.84 -1.01
CA ALA A 59 -15.72 -22.22 -1.26
C ALA A 59 -17.09 -22.18 -1.94
N THR A 60 -17.09 -22.52 -3.23
CA THR A 60 -18.29 -22.61 -4.07
C THR A 60 -18.80 -24.04 -4.04
#